data_AF-A0A520VAF0-F1
#
_entry.id   AF-A0A520VAF0-F1
#
_cell.length_a   1.000
_cell.length_b   1.000
_cell.length_c   1.000
_cell.angle_alpha   90.00
_cell.angle_beta   90.00
_cell.angle_gamma   90.00
#
_symmetry.space_group_name_H-M   'P 1'
#
loop_
_entity.id
_entity.type
_entity.pdbx_description
1 polymer ?
#
loop_
_entity_poly.entity_id
_entity_poly.type
_entity_poly.pdbx_seq_one_letter_code
_entity_poly.pdbx_strand_id
1 'polypeptide(L)'
;MPLYEFECKDCMKKYNKDITDLSKSLDKKTGEKVMKRNKNFLYIEVQKIKTEKTVFSLGKEGNKGIKRYRYRMGKDKYLFLELRDFRFTELFFQDEEVPESVECPCDKKCKDVVRIFSPFKAIFEKRGGLKDRAPKPGDPVQWHKDYKVMKDEEQASNWVGQDHLDQYFGNSQHDGSYGSE
;
A
#
# COMPACT_ATOMS: atom_id res chain seq x y z
N MET A 1 14.91 17.46 8.59
CA MET A 1 14.35 16.26 9.27
C MET A 1 14.46 15.07 8.32
N PRO A 2 15.26 14.04 8.59
CA PRO A 2 15.33 12.88 7.69
C PRO A 2 13.98 12.14 7.64
N LEU A 3 13.54 11.82 6.42
CA LEU A 3 12.39 10.96 6.15
C LEU A 3 12.91 9.54 5.90
N TYR A 4 12.45 8.56 6.67
CA TYR A 4 12.79 7.15 6.46
C TYR A 4 11.57 6.35 6.05
N GLU A 5 11.82 5.30 5.29
CA GLU A 5 10.80 4.39 4.77
C GLU A 5 10.91 3.05 5.49
N PHE A 6 9.77 2.54 5.93
CA PHE A 6 9.65 1.30 6.64
C PHE A 6 8.66 0.39 5.95
N GLU A 7 8.91 -0.91 6.06
CA GLU A 7 8.02 -1.96 5.60
C GLU A 7 7.74 -2.91 6.77
N CYS A 8 6.47 -3.17 7.04
CA CYS A 8 6.09 -4.20 7.99
C CYS A 8 5.98 -5.56 7.28
N LYS A 9 7.00 -6.41 7.46
CA LYS A 9 7.04 -7.77 6.91
C LYS A 9 5.98 -8.69 7.52
N ASP A 10 5.61 -8.48 8.78
CA ASP A 10 4.53 -9.22 9.42
C ASP A 10 3.19 -8.96 8.74
N CYS A 11 2.90 -7.69 8.41
CA CYS A 11 1.74 -7.32 7.63
C CYS A 11 1.81 -7.91 6.23
N MET A 12 2.94 -7.77 5.52
CA MET A 12 3.11 -8.37 4.19
C MET A 12 2.79 -9.86 4.18
N LYS A 13 3.31 -10.63 5.16
CA LYS A 13 3.01 -12.08 5.30
C LYS A 13 1.53 -12.34 5.56
N LYS A 14 0.88 -11.57 6.44
CA LYS A 14 -0.57 -11.68 6.72
C LYS A 14 -1.39 -11.43 5.46
N TYR A 15 -1.09 -10.35 4.75
CA TYR A 15 -1.72 -9.98 3.48
C TYR A 15 -1.60 -11.09 2.43
N ASN A 16 -0.38 -11.58 2.17
CA ASN A 16 -0.16 -12.64 1.19
C ASN A 16 -0.96 -13.90 1.51
N LYS A 17 -1.07 -14.26 2.79
CA LYS A 17 -1.89 -15.39 3.25
C LYS A 17 -3.39 -15.14 3.02
N ASP A 18 -3.90 -13.96 3.39
CA ASP A 18 -5.30 -13.60 3.20
C ASP A 18 -5.70 -13.53 1.72
N ILE A 19 -4.82 -12.99 0.87
CA ILE A 19 -4.97 -12.97 -0.59
C ILE A 19 -5.02 -14.38 -1.16
N THR A 20 -4.13 -15.26 -0.69
CA THR A 20 -4.11 -16.68 -1.11
C THR A 20 -5.39 -17.41 -0.69
N ASP A 21 -5.99 -17.06 0.45
CA ASP A 21 -7.27 -17.63 0.87
C ASP A 21 -8.42 -17.09 0.00
N LEU A 22 -8.43 -15.79 -0.32
CA LEU A 22 -9.40 -15.18 -1.24
C LEU A 22 -9.32 -15.78 -2.65
N SER A 23 -8.12 -16.07 -3.15
CA SER A 23 -7.95 -16.62 -4.50
C SER A 23 -8.46 -18.05 -4.64
N LYS A 24 -8.51 -18.83 -3.54
CA LYS A 24 -9.09 -20.17 -3.54
C LYS A 24 -10.61 -20.17 -3.63
N SER A 25 -11.29 -19.23 -2.96
CA SER A 25 -12.74 -19.07 -3.03
C SER A 25 -13.16 -17.61 -2.95
N LEU A 26 -13.57 -17.06 -4.09
CA LEU A 26 -14.02 -15.68 -4.21
C LEU A 26 -15.52 -15.56 -3.89
N ASP A 27 -15.90 -15.91 -2.66
CA ASP A 27 -17.28 -15.86 -2.15
C ASP A 27 -17.41 -14.95 -0.92
N LYS A 28 -18.66 -14.58 -0.60
CA LYS A 28 -18.96 -13.67 0.52
C LYS A 28 -18.47 -14.21 1.87
N LYS A 29 -18.56 -15.52 2.12
CA LYS A 29 -18.16 -16.15 3.39
C LYS A 29 -16.66 -16.04 3.61
N THR A 30 -15.89 -16.28 2.56
CA THR A 30 -14.43 -16.18 2.56
C THR A 30 -14.00 -14.73 2.73
N GLY A 31 -14.63 -13.80 2.02
CA GLY A 31 -14.42 -12.36 2.21
C GLY A 31 -14.69 -11.90 3.64
N GLU A 32 -15.81 -12.31 4.24
CA GLU A 32 -16.14 -11.97 5.64
C GLU A 32 -15.12 -12.54 6.62
N LYS A 33 -14.63 -13.76 6.39
CA LYS A 33 -13.59 -14.38 7.22
C LYS A 33 -12.28 -13.60 7.14
N VAL A 34 -11.88 -13.18 5.95
CA VAL A 34 -10.67 -12.36 5.75
C VAL A 34 -10.82 -11.01 6.45
N MET A 35 -11.92 -10.27 6.24
CA MET A 35 -12.12 -8.96 6.88
C MET A 35 -12.29 -9.03 8.40
N LYS A 36 -12.78 -10.15 8.93
CA LYS A 36 -12.81 -10.39 10.39
C LYS A 36 -11.40 -10.59 10.95
N ARG A 37 -10.57 -11.37 10.24
CA ARG A 37 -9.20 -11.73 10.66
C ARG A 37 -8.20 -10.59 10.46
N ASN A 38 -8.32 -9.84 9.37
CA ASN A 38 -7.41 -8.76 9.00
C ASN A 38 -8.20 -7.47 8.76
N LYS A 39 -8.15 -6.58 9.75
CA LYS A 39 -8.82 -5.27 9.73
C LYS A 39 -8.22 -4.28 8.74
N ASN A 40 -7.10 -4.63 8.12
CA ASN A 40 -6.46 -3.80 7.10
C ASN A 40 -7.04 -4.03 5.70
N PHE A 41 -7.88 -5.07 5.52
CA PHE A 41 -8.81 -5.15 4.39
C PHE A 41 -10.03 -4.28 4.68
N LEU A 42 -10.14 -3.17 3.97
CA LEU A 42 -11.15 -2.15 4.22
C LEU A 42 -12.36 -2.29 3.30
N TYR A 43 -12.15 -2.78 2.06
CA TYR A 43 -13.20 -3.05 1.09
C TYR A 43 -12.85 -4.27 0.23
N ILE A 44 -13.86 -5.10 -0.05
CA ILE A 44 -13.78 -6.20 -1.01
C ILE A 44 -15.07 -6.18 -1.83
N GLU A 45 -14.96 -6.14 -3.16
CA GLU A 45 -16.10 -6.27 -4.05
C GLU A 45 -15.81 -7.21 -5.21
N VAL A 46 -16.82 -7.99 -5.58
CA VAL A 46 -16.79 -8.82 -6.79
C VAL A 46 -17.94 -8.39 -7.68
N GLN A 47 -17.64 -7.98 -8.91
CA GLN A 47 -18.62 -7.49 -9.87
C GLN A 47 -18.57 -8.34 -11.15
N LYS A 48 -19.71 -8.59 -11.79
CA LYS A 48 -19.73 -9.21 -13.12
C LYS A 48 -19.42 -8.18 -14.21
N ILE A 49 -18.49 -8.47 -15.11
CA ILE A 49 -18.06 -7.57 -16.19
C ILE A 49 -19.21 -7.23 -17.14
N LYS A 50 -19.96 -8.23 -17.61
CA LYS A 50 -20.97 -8.03 -18.67
C LYS A 50 -22.21 -7.27 -18.21
N THR A 51 -22.57 -7.39 -16.93
CA THR A 51 -23.83 -6.87 -16.39
C THR A 51 -23.60 -5.78 -15.36
N GLU A 52 -22.35 -5.47 -15.03
CA GLU A 52 -21.91 -4.55 -13.97
C GLU A 52 -22.58 -4.81 -12.61
N LYS A 53 -23.09 -6.04 -12.42
CA LYS A 53 -23.83 -6.40 -11.22
C LYS A 53 -22.87 -6.88 -10.16
N THR A 54 -22.89 -6.24 -9.01
CA THR A 54 -22.16 -6.68 -7.81
C THR A 54 -22.68 -8.05 -7.37
N VAL A 55 -21.78 -9.02 -7.31
CA VAL A 55 -22.03 -10.36 -6.76
C VAL A 55 -22.08 -10.28 -5.24
N PHE A 56 -21.09 -9.59 -4.66
CA PHE A 56 -21.10 -9.16 -3.26
C PHE A 56 -20.11 -8.01 -3.06
N SER A 57 -20.35 -7.22 -2.03
CA SER A 57 -19.41 -6.25 -1.50
C SER A 57 -19.37 -6.37 0.03
N LEU A 58 -18.22 -6.05 0.61
CA LEU A 58 -17.97 -6.08 2.05
C LEU A 58 -17.09 -4.88 2.41
N GLY A 59 -17.41 -4.23 3.54
CA GLY A 59 -16.73 -3.02 3.98
C GLY A 59 -17.37 -1.73 3.47
N LYS A 60 -16.72 -0.61 3.74
CA LYS A 60 -17.13 0.72 3.26
C LYS A 60 -16.23 1.07 2.08
N GLU A 61 -16.82 1.44 0.96
CA GLU A 61 -16.08 1.89 -0.21
C GLU A 61 -15.59 3.35 -0.03
N GLY A 62 -14.46 3.70 -0.65
CA GLY A 62 -13.98 5.08 -0.72
C GLY A 62 -13.27 5.51 0.56
N ASN A 63 -12.48 4.63 1.17
CA ASN A 63 -11.69 5.00 2.34
C ASN A 63 -10.65 6.08 1.97
N LYS A 64 -10.70 7.23 2.64
CA LYS A 64 -9.82 8.38 2.35
C LYS A 64 -8.34 7.99 2.52
N GLY A 65 -7.53 8.31 1.52
CA GLY A 65 -6.10 7.99 1.50
C GLY A 65 -5.79 6.50 1.30
N ILE A 66 -6.78 5.67 0.94
CA ILE A 66 -6.61 4.25 0.68
C ILE A 66 -6.76 4.00 -0.81
N LYS A 67 -5.83 3.24 -1.37
CA LYS A 67 -5.85 2.87 -2.78
C LYS A 67 -6.84 1.74 -3.03
N ARG A 68 -7.59 1.87 -4.13
CA ARG A 68 -8.42 0.80 -4.68
C ARG A 68 -7.68 0.07 -5.79
N TYR A 69 -7.70 -1.24 -5.72
CA TYR A 69 -7.14 -2.12 -6.75
C TYR A 69 -8.26 -2.81 -7.49
N ARG A 70 -8.16 -2.87 -8.82
CA ARG A 70 -9.08 -3.59 -9.68
C ARG A 70 -8.35 -4.70 -10.41
N TYR A 71 -8.84 -5.92 -10.25
CA TYR A 71 -8.33 -7.11 -10.91
C TYR A 71 -9.37 -7.71 -11.84
N ARG A 72 -8.95 -8.09 -13.04
CA ARG A 72 -9.81 -8.78 -13.99
C ARG A 72 -9.75 -10.29 -13.75
N MET A 73 -10.77 -10.80 -13.10
CA MET A 73 -10.93 -12.21 -12.77
C MET A 73 -11.50 -12.97 -13.97
N GLY A 74 -10.62 -13.53 -14.80
CA GLY A 74 -11.01 -14.28 -15.99
C GLY A 74 -11.75 -13.40 -17.01
N LYS A 75 -12.83 -13.94 -17.62
CA LYS A 75 -13.58 -13.23 -18.68
C LYS A 75 -14.84 -12.52 -18.18
N ASP A 76 -15.28 -12.78 -16.95
CA ASP A 76 -16.63 -12.47 -16.50
C ASP A 76 -16.69 -11.67 -15.19
N LYS A 77 -15.61 -11.52 -14.43
CA LYS A 77 -15.63 -10.82 -13.14
C LYS A 77 -14.51 -9.78 -12.96
N TYR A 78 -14.80 -8.76 -12.18
CA TYR A 78 -13.81 -7.88 -11.55
C TYR A 78 -13.78 -8.14 -10.05
N LEU A 79 -12.58 -8.05 -9.47
CA LEU A 79 -12.35 -8.00 -8.04
C LEU A 79 -11.81 -6.61 -7.70
N PHE A 80 -12.47 -5.93 -6.76
CA PHE A 80 -12.02 -4.67 -6.19
C PHE A 80 -11.56 -4.89 -4.75
N LEU A 81 -10.42 -4.33 -4.39
CA LEU A 81 -9.86 -4.39 -3.03
C LEU A 81 -9.43 -2.99 -2.58
N GLU A 82 -9.78 -2.60 -1.35
CA GLU A 82 -9.16 -1.48 -0.66
C GLU A 82 -8.39 -1.99 0.56
N LEU A 83 -7.10 -1.68 0.58
CA LEU A 83 -6.12 -2.27 1.48
C LEU A 83 -5.32 -1.16 2.15
N ARG A 84 -5.19 -1.21 3.49
CA ARG A 84 -4.30 -0.28 4.20
C ARG A 84 -2.85 -0.56 3.86
N ASP A 85 -2.04 0.49 3.70
CA ASP A 85 -0.63 0.30 3.38
C ASP A 85 0.16 -0.16 4.62
N PHE A 86 1.02 -1.15 4.41
CA PHE A 86 1.96 -1.66 5.41
C PHE A 86 3.38 -1.15 5.18
N ARG A 87 3.63 -0.47 4.05
CA ARG A 87 4.75 0.46 3.87
C ARG A 87 4.33 1.84 4.32
N PHE A 88 5.22 2.54 5.00
CA PHE A 88 4.93 3.84 5.54
C PHE A 88 6.21 4.64 5.74
N THR A 89 6.06 5.96 5.81
CA THR A 89 7.17 6.88 6.04
C THR A 89 7.04 7.55 7.40
N GLU A 90 8.14 7.62 8.13
CA GLU A 90 8.21 8.31 9.42
C GLU A 90 9.23 9.45 9.33
N LEU A 91 8.86 10.61 9.88
CA LEU A 91 9.73 11.78 10.01
C LEU A 91 10.41 11.74 11.37
N PHE A 92 11.73 11.92 11.39
CA PHE A 92 12.49 12.06 12.64
C PHE A 92 13.06 13.47 12.77
N PHE A 93 12.99 14.02 13.98
CA PHE A 93 13.59 15.31 14.27
C PHE A 93 15.13 15.20 14.30
N GLN A 94 15.83 16.31 14.05
CA GLN A 94 17.30 16.30 13.89
C GLN A 94 18.05 15.90 15.16
N ASP A 95 17.42 16.08 16.32
CA ASP A 95 18.02 15.85 17.64
C ASP A 95 17.50 14.56 18.31
N GLU A 96 16.66 13.79 17.61
CA GLU A 96 16.16 12.49 18.07
C GLU A 96 16.96 11.36 17.43
N GLU A 97 17.45 10.43 18.25
CA GLU A 97 17.95 9.16 17.74
C GLU A 97 16.83 8.44 17.00
N VAL A 98 17.15 7.84 15.84
CA VAL A 98 16.17 7.01 15.13
C VAL A 98 15.78 5.87 16.08
N PRO A 99 14.51 5.76 16.47
CA PRO A 99 14.09 4.75 17.43
C PRO A 99 14.40 3.36 16.89
N GLU A 100 14.95 2.50 17.75
CA GLU A 100 15.29 1.11 17.42
C GLU A 100 14.05 0.31 16.97
N SER A 101 12.87 0.74 17.39
CA SER A 101 11.58 0.16 17.00
C SER A 101 10.62 1.24 16.50
N VAL A 102 10.14 1.08 15.27
CA VAL A 102 9.07 1.91 14.70
C VAL A 102 7.76 1.14 14.74
N GLU A 103 6.68 1.78 15.23
CA GLU A 103 5.37 1.14 15.29
C GLU A 103 4.76 0.98 13.89
N CYS A 104 4.25 -0.22 13.59
CA CYS A 104 3.49 -0.42 12.36
C CYS A 104 2.11 0.24 12.45
N PRO A 105 1.69 1.05 11.46
CA PRO A 105 0.39 1.71 11.46
C PRO A 105 -0.79 0.74 11.31
N CYS A 106 -0.55 -0.46 10.79
CA CYS A 106 -1.56 -1.51 10.62
C CYS A 106 -1.87 -2.26 11.91
N ASP A 107 -0.85 -2.54 12.73
CA ASP A 107 -0.97 -3.34 13.95
C ASP A 107 0.24 -3.07 14.85
N LYS A 108 -0.01 -2.48 16.02
CA LYS A 108 1.04 -2.16 17.01
C LYS A 108 1.76 -3.39 17.56
N LYS A 109 1.24 -4.60 17.33
CA LYS A 109 1.87 -5.85 17.75
C LYS A 109 2.86 -6.42 16.73
N CYS A 110 2.96 -5.82 15.54
CA CYS A 110 3.97 -6.21 14.56
C CYS A 110 5.38 -5.96 15.11
N LYS A 111 6.25 -6.95 14.92
CA LYS A 111 7.63 -6.92 15.43
C LYS A 111 8.64 -6.80 14.30
N ASP A 112 8.31 -7.30 13.12
CA ASP A 112 9.17 -7.30 11.94
C ASP A 112 8.89 -6.05 11.08
N VAL A 113 9.26 -4.88 11.62
CA VAL A 113 9.24 -3.59 10.91
C VAL A 113 10.68 -3.26 10.54
N VAL A 114 10.97 -3.26 9.25
CA VAL A 114 12.32 -3.03 8.75
C VAL A 114 12.39 -1.71 8.01
N ARG A 115 13.47 -0.96 8.23
CA ARG A 115 13.83 0.14 7.36
C ARG A 115 14.19 -0.43 5.99
N ILE A 116 13.50 0.03 4.95
CA ILE A 116 13.82 -0.37 3.58
C ILE A 116 14.64 0.72 2.89
N PHE A 117 15.51 0.28 1.98
CA PHE A 117 16.23 1.20 1.13
C PHE A 117 15.23 1.78 0.13
N SER A 118 14.84 3.01 0.39
CA SER A 118 14.05 3.80 -0.53
C SER A 118 14.77 3.82 -1.89
N PRO A 119 14.17 3.34 -3.01
CA PRO A 119 14.74 3.34 -4.36
C PRO A 119 15.27 4.72 -4.81
N PHE A 120 14.82 5.76 -4.13
CA PHE A 120 15.18 7.14 -4.34
C PHE A 120 16.67 7.39 -4.17
N LYS A 121 17.38 6.73 -3.23
CA LYS A 121 18.83 6.93 -3.13
C LYS A 121 19.55 6.48 -4.42
N ALA A 122 19.02 5.47 -5.14
CA ALA A 122 19.56 5.03 -6.42
C ALA A 122 19.13 5.92 -7.62
N ILE A 123 17.93 6.50 -7.60
CA ILE A 123 17.47 7.44 -8.65
C ILE A 123 18.25 8.76 -8.56
N PHE A 124 18.54 9.21 -7.35
CA PHE A 124 19.30 10.43 -7.08
C PHE A 124 20.79 10.30 -7.37
N GLU A 125 21.40 9.14 -7.11
CA GLU A 125 22.79 8.87 -7.49
C GLU A 125 22.99 8.81 -9.02
N LYS A 126 21.97 8.48 -9.82
CA LYS A 126 22.05 8.39 -11.29
C LYS A 126 21.89 9.74 -12.04
N ARG A 127 21.34 10.79 -11.43
CA ARG A 127 20.99 12.06 -12.13
C ARG A 127 21.91 13.26 -11.87
N GLY A 128 22.91 13.13 -10.99
CA GLY A 128 24.12 13.98 -11.04
C GLY A 128 23.93 15.49 -10.80
N GLY A 129 23.10 15.93 -9.84
CA GLY A 129 22.96 17.35 -9.51
C GLY A 129 22.64 17.65 -8.04
N LEU A 130 23.00 18.85 -7.55
CA LEU A 130 22.80 19.31 -6.15
C LEU A 130 21.34 19.30 -5.66
N LYS A 131 20.37 19.24 -6.59
CA LYS A 131 18.92 19.17 -6.34
C LYS A 131 18.34 17.75 -6.41
N ASP A 132 19.14 16.79 -6.83
CA ASP A 132 18.78 15.39 -7.00
C ASP A 132 19.36 14.58 -5.85
N ARG A 133 19.00 14.95 -4.63
CA ARG A 133 19.32 14.18 -3.43
C ARG A 133 18.13 14.16 -2.49
N ALA A 134 18.04 13.09 -1.70
CA ALA A 134 17.14 13.11 -0.55
C ALA A 134 17.47 14.33 0.34
N PRO A 135 16.46 15.04 0.85
CA PRO A 135 16.68 16.19 1.70
C PRO A 135 17.36 15.74 3.00
N LYS A 136 18.34 16.52 3.46
CA LYS A 136 19.24 16.25 4.58
C LYS A 136 18.90 17.17 5.76
N PRO A 137 19.37 16.82 6.98
CA PRO A 137 19.44 17.76 8.09
C PRO A 137 19.98 19.14 7.65
N GLY A 138 19.22 20.22 7.88
CA GLY A 138 19.56 21.60 7.49
C GLY A 138 18.92 22.13 6.19
N ASP A 139 18.22 21.29 5.41
CA ASP A 139 17.52 21.73 4.19
C ASP A 139 16.15 22.39 4.48
N PRO A 140 15.63 23.21 3.54
CA PRO A 140 14.32 23.83 3.67
C PRO A 140 13.19 22.82 3.88
N VAL A 141 12.30 23.09 4.84
CA VAL A 141 11.14 22.23 5.18
C VAL A 141 10.23 22.00 3.97
N GLN A 142 10.09 22.98 3.09
CA GLN A 142 9.28 22.83 1.87
C GLN A 142 9.82 21.71 0.97
N TRP A 143 11.14 21.56 0.87
CA TRP A 143 11.76 20.47 0.10
C TRP A 143 11.42 19.11 0.71
N HIS A 144 11.40 19.00 2.04
CA HIS A 144 10.95 17.77 2.70
C HIS A 144 9.47 17.44 2.40
N LYS A 145 8.61 18.46 2.29
CA LYS A 145 7.19 18.30 1.96
C LYS A 145 6.99 17.90 0.50
N ASP A 146 7.63 18.59 -0.44
CA ASP A 146 7.53 18.30 -1.88
C ASP A 146 8.12 16.92 -2.20
N TYR A 147 9.22 16.57 -1.53
CA TYR A 147 9.81 15.24 -1.58
C TYR A 147 8.83 14.16 -1.09
N LYS A 148 8.07 14.44 -0.02
CA LYS A 148 7.03 13.54 0.48
C LYS A 148 5.86 13.38 -0.50
N VAL A 149 5.41 14.46 -1.14
CA VAL A 149 4.31 14.37 -2.13
C VAL A 149 4.69 13.52 -3.33
N MET A 150 5.86 13.78 -3.94
CA MET A 150 6.37 12.95 -5.06
C MET A 150 6.60 11.48 -4.65
N LYS A 151 6.99 11.26 -3.39
CA LYS A 151 7.15 9.93 -2.79
C LYS A 151 5.84 9.16 -2.69
N ASP A 152 4.80 9.84 -2.21
CA ASP A 152 3.45 9.29 -2.10
C ASP A 152 2.90 8.94 -3.50
N GLU A 153 3.24 9.75 -4.53
CA GLU A 153 2.92 9.48 -5.94
C GLU A 153 3.69 8.27 -6.52
N GLU A 154 4.96 8.06 -6.17
CA GLU A 154 5.74 6.90 -6.65
C GLU A 154 5.43 5.60 -5.88
N GLN A 155 5.12 5.66 -4.58
CA GLN A 155 4.53 4.52 -3.86
C GLN A 155 3.21 4.08 -4.52
N ALA A 156 2.48 5.02 -5.15
CA ALA A 156 1.33 4.68 -5.98
C ALA A 156 1.69 3.81 -7.20
N SER A 157 2.97 3.69 -7.59
CA SER A 157 3.43 2.86 -8.72
C SER A 157 4.07 1.52 -8.33
N ASN A 158 4.54 1.35 -7.08
CA ASN A 158 5.48 0.30 -6.71
C ASN A 158 5.06 -0.52 -5.48
N TRP A 159 3.77 -0.86 -5.40
CA TRP A 159 3.20 -1.54 -4.24
C TRP A 159 3.56 -3.04 -4.22
N VAL A 160 4.18 -3.50 -3.14
CA VAL A 160 4.44 -4.93 -2.92
C VAL A 160 3.17 -5.62 -2.49
N GLY A 161 2.90 -6.74 -3.15
CA GLY A 161 1.59 -7.37 -3.19
C GLY A 161 0.99 -7.26 -4.58
N GLN A 162 1.43 -6.33 -5.43
CA GLN A 162 0.98 -6.30 -6.82
C GLN A 162 1.44 -7.54 -7.57
N ASP A 163 2.71 -7.93 -7.52
CA ASP A 163 3.17 -9.19 -8.14
C ASP A 163 2.45 -10.43 -7.58
N HIS A 164 2.16 -10.45 -6.27
CA HIS A 164 1.46 -11.58 -5.62
C HIS A 164 -0.03 -11.59 -5.97
N LEU A 165 -0.67 -10.43 -6.03
CA LEU A 165 -2.05 -10.26 -6.48
C LEU A 165 -2.16 -10.56 -7.97
N ASP A 166 -1.22 -10.08 -8.78
CA ASP A 166 -1.13 -10.29 -10.22
C ASP A 166 -0.85 -11.78 -10.53
N GLN A 167 -0.08 -12.48 -9.70
CA GLN A 167 0.10 -13.94 -9.79
C GLN A 167 -1.24 -14.68 -9.68
N TYR A 168 -2.13 -14.25 -8.79
CA TYR A 168 -3.41 -14.93 -8.56
C TYR A 168 -4.56 -14.39 -9.42
N PHE A 169 -4.53 -13.11 -9.76
CA PHE A 169 -5.67 -12.36 -10.28
C PHE A 169 -5.39 -11.67 -11.63
N GLY A 170 -4.17 -11.79 -12.15
CA GLY A 170 -3.70 -11.13 -13.38
C GLY A 170 -3.43 -9.64 -13.18
N ASN A 171 -2.91 -8.97 -14.21
CA ASN A 171 -2.49 -7.57 -14.11
C ASN A 171 -3.61 -6.65 -13.62
N SER A 172 -3.35 -5.94 -12.52
CA SER A 172 -4.27 -4.92 -12.01
C SER A 172 -4.38 -3.73 -12.98
N GLN A 173 -5.58 -3.16 -13.09
CA GLN A 173 -5.78 -1.83 -13.66
C GLN A 173 -5.89 -0.84 -12.50
N HIS A 174 -5.06 0.20 -12.52
CA HIS A 174 -5.16 1.28 -11.54
C HIS A 174 -6.28 2.23 -11.95
N ASP A 175 -7.43 2.11 -11.29
CA ASP A 175 -8.46 3.14 -11.33
C ASP A 175 -8.05 4.22 -10.33
N GLY A 176 -7.40 5.28 -10.82
CA GLY A 176 -6.83 6.38 -10.04
C GLY A 176 -7.85 7.29 -9.36
N SER A 177 -8.86 6.74 -8.68
CA SER A 177 -9.80 7.55 -7.89
C SER A 177 -9.17 7.87 -6.53
N TYR A 178 -8.34 8.91 -6.49
CA TYR A 178 -8.11 9.64 -5.25
C TYR A 178 -9.47 10.20 -4.84
N GLY A 179 -10.01 9.71 -3.71
CA GLY A 179 -11.23 10.28 -3.13
C GLY A 179 -11.07 11.78 -3.02
N SER A 180 -11.88 12.52 -3.77
CA SER A 180 -11.94 13.97 -3.72
C SER A 180 -12.21 14.44 -2.29
N GLU A 181 -11.54 15.54 -1.94
CA GLU A 181 -11.29 16.09 -0.60
C GLU A 181 -12.45 16.07 0.40
#